data_AF-A0A1Q5H044-F1
#
_entry.id   AF-A0A1Q5H044-F1
#
_cell.length_a   1.000
_cell.length_b   1.000
_cell.length_c   1.000
_cell.angle_alpha   90.00
_cell.angle_beta   90.00
_cell.angle_gamma   90.00
#
_symmetry.space_group_name_H-M   'P 1'
#
loop_
_entity.id
_entity.type
_entity.pdbx_description
1 polymer ?
#
loop_
_entity_poly.entity_id
_entity_poly.type
_entity_poly.pdbx_seq_one_letter_code
_entity_poly.pdbx_strand_id
1 'polypeptide(L)'
;MTTPVDPPVDPTDPTDPVEPEPPVEPEPPAVTVTVFALPREDVMSYLGPSWPPTPGSTVVRIDPGAGITDGGVSVYDTPGRPGITWWLVDGVIPPQGAWVGGDVLAAQIPGAVAEYIPVPEPESPPGGGAWSVSSTE
;
A
#
# COMPACT_ATOMS: atom_id res chain seq x y z
N MET A 1 -53.00 -68.78 -5.40
CA MET A 1 -52.25 -67.57 -5.05
C MET A 1 -50.92 -67.65 -5.77
N THR A 2 -50.70 -66.86 -6.82
CA THR A 2 -49.37 -66.65 -7.41
C THR A 2 -49.31 -65.21 -7.91
N THR A 3 -48.44 -64.46 -7.25
CA THR A 3 -48.24 -63.01 -7.25
C THR A 3 -47.85 -62.46 -8.64
N PRO A 4 -48.25 -61.22 -9.01
CA PRO A 4 -47.70 -60.56 -10.20
C PRO A 4 -46.20 -60.31 -10.03
N VAL A 5 -45.43 -60.57 -11.08
CA VAL A 5 -43.98 -60.37 -11.17
C VAL A 5 -43.69 -58.88 -11.26
N ASP A 6 -42.96 -58.36 -10.29
CA ASP A 6 -42.39 -57.01 -10.24
C ASP A 6 -41.41 -56.82 -11.42
N PRO A 7 -41.44 -55.69 -12.14
CA PRO A 7 -40.46 -55.44 -13.20
C PRO A 7 -39.05 -55.29 -12.60
N PRO A 8 -37.97 -55.63 -13.34
CA PRO A 8 -36.62 -55.42 -12.84
C PRO A 8 -36.40 -53.92 -12.61
N VAL A 9 -36.12 -53.53 -11.37
CA VAL A 9 -35.57 -52.22 -11.05
C VAL A 9 -34.27 -52.03 -11.84
N ASP A 10 -34.28 -51.07 -12.74
CA ASP A 10 -33.12 -50.69 -13.53
C ASP A 10 -32.01 -50.17 -12.58
N PRO A 11 -30.80 -50.74 -12.58
CA PRO A 11 -29.73 -50.34 -11.66
C PRO A 11 -28.94 -49.10 -12.14
N THR A 12 -29.42 -48.33 -13.13
CA THR A 12 -28.78 -47.07 -13.51
C THR A 12 -29.38 -45.86 -12.82
N ASP A 13 -29.10 -45.73 -11.51
CA ASP A 13 -28.93 -44.41 -10.92
C ASP A 13 -27.56 -44.39 -10.22
N PRO A 14 -26.48 -44.04 -10.95
CA PRO A 14 -25.25 -43.68 -10.29
C PRO A 14 -25.58 -42.42 -9.50
N THR A 15 -25.70 -42.55 -8.18
CA THR A 15 -25.65 -41.40 -7.29
C THR A 15 -24.38 -40.65 -7.66
N ASP A 16 -24.53 -39.56 -8.42
CA ASP A 16 -23.42 -38.72 -8.84
C ASP A 16 -22.68 -38.37 -7.55
N PRO A 17 -21.39 -38.74 -7.41
CA PRO A 17 -20.66 -38.42 -6.21
C PRO A 17 -20.70 -36.91 -6.10
N VAL A 18 -21.31 -36.38 -5.04
CA VAL A 18 -21.24 -34.94 -4.73
C VAL A 18 -19.77 -34.59 -4.79
N GLU A 19 -19.38 -33.84 -5.82
CA GLU A 19 -18.01 -33.41 -6.00
C GLU A 19 -17.64 -32.67 -4.71
N PRO A 20 -16.63 -33.13 -3.95
CA PRO A 20 -16.28 -32.47 -2.70
C PRO A 20 -15.94 -31.03 -3.05
N GLU A 21 -16.61 -30.08 -2.39
CA GLU A 21 -16.26 -28.67 -2.53
C GLU A 21 -14.74 -28.53 -2.33
N PRO A 22 -14.05 -27.78 -3.21
CA PRO A 22 -12.62 -27.59 -3.06
C PRO A 22 -12.34 -27.07 -1.64
N PRO A 23 -11.24 -27.50 -1.00
CA PRO A 23 -10.91 -26.99 0.32
C PRO A 23 -10.91 -25.47 0.27
N VAL A 24 -11.66 -24.84 1.17
CA VAL A 24 -11.65 -23.38 1.33
C VAL A 24 -10.19 -23.01 1.55
N GLU A 25 -9.59 -22.36 0.57
CA GLU A 25 -8.22 -21.91 0.67
C GLU A 25 -8.15 -21.02 1.93
N PRO A 26 -7.23 -21.28 2.87
CA PRO A 26 -7.16 -20.46 4.07
C PRO A 26 -6.98 -19.00 3.62
N GLU A 27 -7.84 -18.10 4.12
CA GLU A 27 -7.65 -16.67 3.87
C GLU A 27 -6.19 -16.33 4.21
N PRO A 28 -5.47 -15.61 3.32
CA PRO A 28 -4.12 -15.18 3.63
C PRO A 28 -4.17 -14.44 4.97
N PRO A 29 -3.13 -14.58 5.82
CA PRO A 29 -3.13 -13.89 7.10
C PRO A 29 -3.35 -12.39 6.84
N ALA A 30 -4.40 -11.84 7.46
CA ALA A 30 -4.74 -10.45 7.28
C ALA A 30 -3.57 -9.57 7.74
N VAL A 31 -2.98 -8.81 6.81
CA VAL A 31 -2.03 -7.75 7.15
C VAL A 31 -2.70 -6.85 8.16
N THR A 32 -2.10 -6.72 9.34
CA THR A 32 -2.66 -5.87 10.40
C THR A 32 -1.95 -4.53 10.35
N VAL A 33 -2.73 -3.45 10.30
CA VAL A 33 -2.20 -2.08 10.32
C VAL A 33 -2.69 -1.39 11.57
N THR A 34 -1.76 -0.82 12.33
CA THR A 34 -2.05 -0.01 13.51
C THR A 34 -1.56 1.40 13.28
N VAL A 35 -2.46 2.37 13.41
CA VAL A 35 -2.12 3.80 13.38
C VAL A 35 -2.24 4.33 14.80
N PHE A 36 -1.22 5.03 15.27
CA PHE A 36 -1.22 5.64 16.60
C PHE A 36 -0.78 7.10 16.49
N ALA A 37 -1.46 7.97 17.24
CA ALA A 37 -1.14 9.39 17.28
C ALA A 37 0.08 9.64 18.17
N LEU A 38 0.97 10.54 17.72
CA LEU A 38 2.04 11.11 18.54
C LEU A 38 2.09 12.62 18.34
N PRO A 39 2.62 13.38 19.32
CA PRO A 39 2.95 14.78 19.13
C PRO A 39 3.85 14.95 17.92
N ARG A 40 3.52 15.93 17.06
CA ARG A 40 4.29 16.22 15.85
C ARG A 40 5.78 16.42 16.15
N GLU A 41 6.12 17.05 17.26
CA GLU A 41 7.51 17.28 17.69
C GLU A 41 8.29 15.98 17.93
N ASP A 42 7.64 14.96 18.49
CA ASP A 42 8.24 13.63 18.68
C ASP A 42 8.47 12.96 17.32
N VAL A 43 7.46 13.00 16.45
CA VAL A 43 7.56 12.44 15.09
C VAL A 43 8.67 13.11 14.28
N MET A 44 8.76 14.44 14.34
CA MET A 44 9.82 15.24 13.72
C MET A 44 11.20 14.86 14.25
N SER A 45 11.32 14.63 15.56
CA SER A 45 12.57 14.23 16.20
C SER A 45 13.07 12.88 15.68
N TYR A 46 12.16 11.96 15.31
CA TYR A 46 12.53 10.68 14.70
C TYR A 46 12.77 10.75 13.18
N LEU A 47 12.02 11.59 12.45
CA LEU A 47 12.17 11.75 11.00
C LEU A 47 13.46 12.46 10.59
N GLY A 48 13.86 13.45 11.38
CA GLY A 48 15.04 14.28 11.11
C GLY A 48 15.06 14.81 9.67
N PRO A 49 16.11 14.50 8.89
CA PRO A 49 16.29 15.06 7.54
C PRO A 49 15.35 14.46 6.48
N SER A 50 14.58 13.42 6.82
CA SER A 50 13.62 12.81 5.89
C SER A 50 12.37 13.67 5.69
N TRP A 51 12.25 14.77 6.45
CA TRP A 51 11.18 15.75 6.34
C TRP A 51 11.74 17.17 6.15
N PRO A 52 11.18 17.99 5.22
CA PRO A 52 10.14 17.62 4.26
C PRO A 52 10.65 16.60 3.22
N PRO A 53 9.76 15.81 2.60
CA PRO A 53 10.17 14.79 1.65
C PRO A 53 10.80 15.43 0.40
N THR A 54 11.90 14.83 -0.07
CA THR A 54 12.69 15.33 -1.19
C THR A 54 11.89 15.25 -2.51
N PRO A 55 11.87 16.30 -3.33
CA PRO A 55 11.32 16.23 -4.68
C PRO A 55 11.93 15.07 -5.48
N GLY A 56 11.10 14.36 -6.23
CA GLY A 56 11.47 13.13 -6.92
C GLY A 56 11.30 11.85 -6.09
N SER A 57 10.78 11.95 -4.86
CA SER A 57 10.50 10.79 -4.01
C SER A 57 9.02 10.41 -4.04
N THR A 58 8.74 9.13 -3.78
CA THR A 58 7.37 8.65 -3.55
C THR A 58 7.05 8.70 -2.06
N VAL A 59 5.95 9.36 -1.71
CA VAL A 59 5.37 9.38 -0.36
C VAL A 59 4.11 8.54 -0.30
N VAL A 60 3.68 8.11 0.88
CA VAL A 60 2.39 7.46 1.07
C VAL A 60 1.46 8.40 1.81
N ARG A 61 0.32 8.74 1.21
CA ARG A 61 -0.75 9.48 1.85
C ARG A 61 -1.75 8.53 2.46
N ILE A 62 -2.15 8.78 3.69
CA ILE A 62 -3.22 8.05 4.38
C ILE A 62 -4.45 8.92 4.41
N ASP A 63 -5.62 8.30 4.25
CA ASP A 63 -6.88 9.02 4.34
C ASP A 63 -7.02 9.71 5.72
N PRO A 64 -7.22 11.04 5.77
CA PRO A 64 -7.32 11.78 7.01
C PRO A 64 -8.62 11.45 7.78
N GLY A 65 -9.56 10.71 7.18
CA GLY A 65 -10.75 10.20 7.86
C GLY A 65 -10.44 9.24 9.01
N ALA A 66 -9.20 8.74 9.10
CA ALA A 66 -8.69 8.03 10.28
C ALA A 66 -8.51 8.94 11.52
N GLY A 67 -8.58 10.27 11.36
CA GLY A 67 -8.47 11.25 12.45
C GLY A 67 -7.07 11.43 13.03
N ILE A 68 -6.06 10.75 12.47
CA ILE A 68 -4.65 10.84 12.89
C ILE A 68 -3.84 11.45 11.76
N THR A 69 -3.33 12.66 11.97
CA THR A 69 -2.47 13.37 11.01
C THR A 69 -0.99 13.19 11.31
N ASP A 70 -0.63 13.05 12.59
CA ASP A 70 0.75 12.95 13.05
C ASP A 70 0.90 11.76 14.00
N GLY A 71 1.92 10.93 13.78
CA GLY A 71 2.07 9.71 14.55
C GLY A 71 2.98 8.67 13.92
N GLY A 72 2.59 7.41 14.09
CA GLY A 72 3.23 6.28 13.44
C GLY A 72 2.22 5.26 12.92
N VAL A 73 2.66 4.53 11.91
CA VAL A 73 1.90 3.47 11.25
C VAL A 73 2.72 2.21 11.30
N SER A 74 2.26 1.24 12.09
CA SER A 74 2.88 -0.08 12.20
C SER A 74 2.14 -1.05 11.30
N VAL A 75 2.88 -1.65 10.35
CA VAL A 75 2.38 -2.66 9.44
C VAL A 75 2.93 -4.02 9.86
N TYR A 76 2.04 -4.96 10.13
CA TYR A 76 2.33 -6.33 10.52
C TYR A 76 1.92 -7.26 9.38
N ASP A 77 2.89 -7.58 8.53
CA ASP A 77 2.70 -8.46 7.37
C ASP A 77 2.41 -9.92 7.78
N THR A 78 3.12 -10.42 8.79
CA THR A 78 2.96 -11.79 9.29
C THR A 78 2.58 -11.81 10.77
N PRO A 79 1.50 -12.50 11.18
CA PRO A 79 1.14 -12.68 12.57
C PRO A 79 2.29 -13.26 13.40
N GLY A 80 2.57 -12.64 14.55
CA GLY A 80 3.66 -13.06 15.45
C GLY A 80 5.06 -12.60 15.03
N ARG A 81 5.22 -11.90 13.90
CA ARG A 81 6.45 -11.16 13.58
C ARG A 81 6.35 -9.69 14.02
N PRO A 82 7.47 -9.06 14.40
CA PRO A 82 7.49 -7.63 14.63
C PRO A 82 7.10 -6.89 13.35
N GLY A 83 6.17 -5.94 13.48
CA GLY A 83 5.79 -5.05 12.39
C GLY A 83 6.85 -3.99 12.11
N ILE A 84 6.73 -3.37 10.94
CA ILE A 84 7.56 -2.23 10.55
C ILE A 84 6.77 -0.96 10.84
N THR A 85 7.38 -0.02 11.57
CA THR A 85 6.75 1.25 11.91
C THR A 85 7.30 2.37 11.05
N TRP A 86 6.38 3.14 10.48
CA TRP A 86 6.64 4.30 9.63
C TRP A 86 6.11 5.56 10.29
N TRP A 87 6.88 6.64 10.29
CA TRP A 87 6.47 7.93 10.84
C TRP A 87 5.51 8.66 9.90
N LEU A 88 4.44 9.22 10.45
CA LEU A 88 3.35 9.89 9.74
C LEU A 88 3.29 11.36 10.14
N VAL A 89 3.24 12.25 9.17
CA VAL A 89 3.17 13.71 9.40
C VAL A 89 2.21 14.33 8.41
N ASP A 90 1.26 15.15 8.88
CA ASP A 90 0.21 15.73 8.03
C ASP A 90 -0.53 14.69 7.15
N GLY A 91 -0.66 13.45 7.60
CA GLY A 91 -1.23 12.35 6.81
C GLY A 91 -0.28 11.77 5.74
N VAL A 92 1.00 12.14 5.77
CA VAL A 92 2.03 11.74 4.80
C VAL A 92 3.14 10.94 5.48
N ILE A 93 3.46 9.79 4.90
CA ILE A 93 4.65 8.99 5.23
C ILE A 93 5.73 9.31 4.19
N PRO A 94 6.79 10.06 4.55
CA PRO A 94 7.93 10.27 3.67
C PRO A 94 8.78 8.98 3.56
N PRO A 95 9.69 8.89 2.57
CA PRO A 95 10.67 7.82 2.51
C PRO A 95 11.54 7.79 3.78
N GLN A 96 11.61 6.64 4.45
CA GLN A 96 12.31 6.46 5.72
C GLN A 96 13.29 5.27 5.64
N GLY A 97 14.43 5.49 4.99
CA GLY A 97 15.53 4.52 4.92
C GLY A 97 15.30 3.34 3.96
N ALA A 98 16.11 2.28 4.12
CA ALA A 98 16.35 1.19 3.15
C ALA A 98 15.17 0.22 2.91
N TRP A 99 13.99 0.52 3.42
CA TRP A 99 12.81 -0.33 3.27
C TRP A 99 11.96 0.14 2.09
N VAL A 100 11.26 -0.80 1.45
CA VAL A 100 10.43 -0.53 0.27
C VAL A 100 9.21 0.30 0.70
N GLY A 101 9.38 1.62 0.79
CA GLY A 101 8.30 2.59 0.93
C GLY A 101 7.59 2.85 -0.41
N GLY A 102 6.51 3.65 -0.39
CA GLY A 102 5.74 3.99 -1.59
C GLY A 102 4.65 2.97 -1.89
N ASP A 103 4.54 2.51 -3.14
CA ASP A 103 3.43 1.68 -3.63
C ASP A 103 3.20 0.39 -2.82
N VAL A 104 4.28 -0.28 -2.40
CA VAL A 104 4.20 -1.52 -1.61
C VAL A 104 3.64 -1.24 -0.21
N LEU A 105 3.99 -0.10 0.39
CA LEU A 105 3.45 0.32 1.68
C LEU A 105 1.99 0.78 1.53
N ALA A 106 1.68 1.54 0.49
CA ALA A 106 0.32 1.98 0.19
C ALA A 106 -0.63 0.80 -0.03
N ALA A 107 -0.19 -0.26 -0.73
CA ALA A 107 -0.99 -1.47 -0.94
C ALA A 107 -1.32 -2.23 0.36
N GLN A 108 -0.50 -2.07 1.40
CA GLN A 108 -0.73 -2.71 2.70
C GLN A 108 -1.64 -1.91 3.63
N ILE A 109 -1.76 -0.60 3.41
CA ILE A 109 -2.54 0.30 4.26
C ILE A 109 -3.89 0.59 3.59
N PRO A 110 -5.03 0.17 4.17
CA PRO A 110 -6.34 0.42 3.60
C PRO A 110 -6.59 1.92 3.37
N GLY A 111 -6.92 2.29 2.12
CA GLY A 111 -7.19 3.68 1.74
C GLY A 111 -5.95 4.56 1.58
N ALA A 112 -4.74 4.01 1.72
CA ALA A 112 -3.52 4.76 1.44
C ALA A 112 -3.22 4.82 -0.07
N VAL A 113 -2.57 5.90 -0.48
CA VAL A 113 -2.20 6.16 -1.87
C VAL A 113 -0.74 6.57 -1.94
N ALA A 114 0.02 5.94 -2.83
CA ALA A 114 1.37 6.38 -3.15
C ALA A 114 1.31 7.61 -4.07
N GLU A 115 2.01 8.68 -3.70
CA GLU A 115 2.09 9.93 -4.45
C GLU A 115 3.55 10.25 -4.78
N TYR A 116 3.83 10.52 -6.05
CA TYR A 116 5.14 11.00 -6.47
C TYR A 116 5.24 12.52 -6.30
N ILE A 117 6.27 12.99 -5.60
CA ILE A 117 6.55 14.42 -5.52
C ILE A 117 7.30 14.84 -6.78
N PRO A 118 6.72 15.71 -7.64
CA PRO A 118 7.39 16.14 -8.85
C PRO A 118 8.66 16.93 -8.52
N VAL A 119 9.75 16.63 -9.23
CA VAL A 119 10.94 17.49 -9.23
C VAL A 119 10.57 18.78 -9.95
N PRO A 120 10.71 19.96 -9.31
CA PRO A 120 10.44 21.22 -10.00
C PRO A 120 11.33 21.32 -11.23
N GLU A 121 10.76 21.77 -12.36
CA GLU A 121 11.57 22.04 -13.55
C GLU A 121 12.67 23.04 -13.19
N PRO A 122 13.91 22.84 -13.65
CA PRO A 122 14.95 23.83 -13.45
C PRO A 122 14.45 25.16 -14.02
N GLU A 123 14.47 26.22 -13.21
CA GLU A 123 14.18 27.55 -13.71
C GLU A 123 15.12 27.79 -14.90
N SER A 124 14.55 27.86 -16.10
CA SER A 124 15.31 28.22 -17.29
C SER A 124 15.98 29.56 -16.99
N PRO A 125 17.31 29.69 -17.14
CA PRO A 125 17.96 30.99 -16.93
C PRO A 125 17.23 32.03 -17.79
N PRO A 126 17.09 33.29 -17.33
CA PRO A 126 16.45 34.33 -18.13
C PRO A 126 17.13 34.31 -19.50
N GLY A 127 16.33 34.06 -20.54
CA GLY A 127 16.83 33.82 -21.89
C GLY A 127 17.92 34.83 -22.22
N GLY A 128 19.13 34.32 -22.47
CA GLY A 128 20.30 35.13 -22.76
C GLY A 128 20.04 36.00 -23.97
N GLY A 129 19.55 37.21 -23.71
CA GLY A 129 19.39 38.25 -24.71
C GLY A 129 20.73 38.52 -25.35
N ALA A 130 20.75 38.44 -26.68
CA ALA A 130 21.68 39.10 -27.58
C ALA A 130 23.13 39.17 -27.09
N TRP A 131 23.92 38.15 -27.40
CA TRP A 131 25.33 38.31 -27.67
C TRP A 131 25.45 39.18 -28.93
N SER A 132 25.40 40.49 -28.76
CA SER A 132 25.87 41.44 -29.76
C SER A 132 27.36 41.18 -29.94
N VAL A 133 27.69 40.42 -30.98
CA VAL A 133 29.03 40.38 -31.56
C VAL A 133 29.39 41.80 -31.98
N SER A 134 30.17 42.49 -31.14
CA SER A 134 30.89 43.67 -31.59
C SER A 134 32.06 43.16 -32.41
N SER A 135 31.88 43.11 -33.72
CA SER A 135 33.00 43.09 -34.66
C SER A 135 33.80 44.36 -34.43
N THR A 136 35.01 44.24 -33.91
CA THR A 136 36.00 45.32 -33.95
C THR A 136 36.77 45.16 -35.25
N GLU A 137 36.64 46.16 -36.12
CA GLU A 137 37.54 46.47 -37.24
C GLU A 137 38.97 46.78 -36.75
#